data_AF-A0A917R3I5-F1
#
_entry.id   AF-A0A917R3I5-F1
#
_cell.length_a   1.000
_cell.length_b   1.000
_cell.length_c   1.000
_cell.angle_alpha   90.00
_cell.angle_beta   90.00
_cell.angle_gamma   90.00
#
_symmetry.space_group_name_H-M   'P 1'
#
loop_
_entity.id
_entity.type
_entity.pdbx_description
1 polymer ?
#
loop_
_entity_poly.entity_id
_entity_poly.type
_entity_poly.pdbx_seq_one_letter_code
_entity_poly.pdbx_strand_id
1 'polypeptide(L)'
;MTVQQVIESVGTALDLFGVLVIALGTVVATVAFCGRAVRGTSGAYTLYRQGVGRAILLGLELLVAADIIRTVAISPTFTSVGVLAVVVLIRTFLSVSLQVELEGRPPWQKAQRG
;
A
#
# COMPACT_ATOMS: atom_id res chain seq x y z
N MET A 1 4.65 4.99 30.28
CA MET A 1 4.13 4.61 28.95
C MET A 1 4.11 3.09 28.88
N THR A 2 2.95 2.48 28.65
CA THR A 2 2.85 1.03 28.48
C THR A 2 3.33 0.63 27.09
N VAL A 3 3.89 -0.58 26.95
CA VAL A 3 4.43 -1.08 25.67
C VAL A 3 3.38 -1.03 24.54
N GLN A 4 2.10 -1.23 24.88
CA GLN A 4 0.96 -1.08 23.95
C GLN A 4 0.86 0.32 23.35
N GLN A 5 0.96 1.39 24.15
CA GLN A 5 0.86 2.77 23.66
C GLN A 5 1.99 3.13 22.69
N VAL A 6 3.20 2.62 22.96
CA VAL A 6 4.36 2.84 22.08
C VAL A 6 4.10 2.18 20.73
N ILE A 7 3.60 0.95 20.73
CA ILE A 7 3.37 0.20 19.50
C ILE A 7 2.20 0.77 18.69
N GLU A 8 1.11 1.19 19.35
CA GLU A 8 0.01 1.90 18.68
C GLU A 8 0.49 3.21 18.04
N SER A 9 1.33 3.97 18.73
CA SER A 9 1.88 5.23 18.22
C SER A 9 2.78 4.99 17.00
N VAL A 10 3.67 4.00 17.07
CA VAL A 10 4.57 3.63 15.96
C VAL A 10 3.77 3.12 14.76
N GLY A 11 2.80 2.22 14.97
CA GLY A 11 1.94 1.71 13.90
C GLY A 11 1.13 2.83 13.23
N THR A 12 0.62 3.78 14.00
CA THR A 12 -0.14 4.93 13.46
C THR A 12 0.76 5.90 12.70
N ALA A 13 1.99 6.13 13.17
CA ALA A 13 2.96 6.96 12.45
C ALA A 13 3.38 6.33 11.11
N LEU A 14 3.60 5.01 11.08
CA LEU A 14 3.93 4.28 9.85
C LEU A 14 2.78 4.25 8.85
N ASP A 15 1.55 4.10 9.34
CA ASP A 15 0.34 4.15 8.51
C ASP A 15 0.20 5.53 7.84
N LEU A 16 0.28 6.60 8.63
CA LEU A 16 0.32 7.98 8.13
C LEU A 16 1.42 8.21 7.11
N PHE A 17 2.62 7.68 7.36
CA PHE A 17 3.75 7.81 6.45
C PHE A 17 3.52 7.05 5.14
N GLY A 18 2.99 5.83 5.19
CA GLY A 18 2.61 5.04 4.01
C GLY A 18 1.57 5.77 3.15
N VAL A 19 0.51 6.29 3.77
CA VAL A 19 -0.51 7.10 3.08
C VAL A 19 0.10 8.35 2.44
N LEU A 20 0.99 9.04 3.16
CA LEU A 20 1.70 10.22 2.62
C LEU A 20 2.54 9.88 1.40
N VAL A 21 3.27 8.78 1.42
CA VAL A 21 4.09 8.34 0.28
C VAL A 21 3.22 8.04 -0.94
N ILE A 22 2.08 7.37 -0.76
CA ILE A 22 1.12 7.11 -1.86
C ILE A 22 0.58 8.42 -2.41
N ALA A 23 0.13 9.32 -1.53
CA ALA A 23 -0.46 10.59 -1.92
C ALA A 23 0.55 11.46 -2.67
N LEU A 24 1.76 11.64 -2.13
CA LEU A 24 2.81 12.44 -2.75
C LEU A 24 3.27 11.84 -4.07
N GLY A 25 3.50 10.52 -4.13
CA GLY A 25 3.91 9.85 -5.36
C GLY A 25 2.85 9.96 -6.46
N THR A 26 1.56 9.85 -6.10
CA THR A 26 0.45 10.08 -7.02
C THR A 26 0.39 11.52 -7.50
N VAL A 27 0.50 12.50 -6.60
CA VAL A 27 0.49 13.93 -6.96
C VAL A 27 1.65 14.27 -7.90
N VAL A 28 2.86 13.80 -7.60
CA VAL A 28 4.04 14.01 -8.44
C VAL A 28 3.85 13.39 -9.82
N ALA A 29 3.33 12.16 -9.90
CA ALA A 29 3.03 11.50 -11.16
C ALA A 29 1.99 12.29 -11.98
N THR A 30 0.93 12.79 -11.33
CA THR A 30 -0.14 13.58 -11.97
C THR A 30 0.37 14.92 -12.50
N VAL A 31 1.17 15.65 -11.73
CA VAL A 31 1.75 16.93 -12.17
C VAL A 31 2.71 16.70 -13.36
N ALA A 32 3.54 15.66 -13.29
CA ALA A 32 4.43 15.29 -14.37
C ALA A 32 3.69 14.82 -15.63
N PHE A 33 2.52 14.19 -15.47
CA PHE A 33 1.63 13.82 -16.58
C PHE A 33 1.00 15.06 -17.22
N CYS A 34 0.40 15.97 -16.44
CA CYS A 34 -0.18 17.21 -16.96
C CYS A 34 0.84 18.03 -17.76
N GLY A 35 2.07 18.19 -17.25
CA GLY A 35 3.13 18.91 -17.96
C GLY A 35 3.53 18.25 -19.29
N ARG A 36 3.49 16.92 -19.38
CA ARG A 36 3.78 16.16 -20.62
C ARG A 36 2.59 16.07 -21.58
N ALA A 37 1.37 16.05 -21.05
CA ALA A 37 0.14 16.05 -21.82
C ALA A 37 -0.02 17.38 -22.59
N VAL A 38 0.26 18.50 -21.92
CA VAL A 38 0.27 19.83 -22.55
C VAL A 38 1.34 19.94 -23.65
N ARG A 39 2.45 19.21 -23.52
CA ARG A 39 3.53 19.15 -24.53
C ARG A 39 3.27 18.17 -25.68
N GLY A 40 2.14 17.45 -25.69
CA GLY A 40 1.76 16.55 -26.79
C GLY A 40 2.64 15.30 -26.94
N THR A 41 3.43 14.94 -25.91
CA THR A 41 4.33 13.77 -25.98
C THR A 41 3.57 12.45 -25.96
N SER A 42 3.70 11.67 -27.03
CA SER A 42 3.24 10.29 -27.14
C SER A 42 3.86 9.44 -26.03
N GLY A 43 3.04 8.74 -25.24
CA GLY A 43 3.51 7.88 -24.13
C GLY A 43 3.41 8.47 -22.72
N ALA A 44 2.85 9.69 -22.57
CA ALA A 44 2.61 10.30 -21.25
C ALA A 44 1.76 9.40 -20.33
N TYR A 45 0.74 8.72 -20.86
CA TYR A 45 -0.14 7.84 -20.10
C TYR A 45 0.58 6.62 -19.51
N THR A 46 1.45 5.98 -20.29
CA THR A 46 2.22 4.82 -19.83
C THR A 46 3.18 5.21 -18.70
N LEU A 47 3.85 6.36 -18.83
CA LEU A 47 4.74 6.89 -17.79
C LEU A 47 3.98 7.26 -16.51
N TYR A 48 2.79 7.86 -16.65
CA TYR A 48 1.91 8.18 -15.53
C TYR A 48 1.51 6.92 -14.76
N ARG A 49 1.02 5.90 -15.47
CA ARG A 49 0.60 4.63 -14.87
C ARG A 49 1.77 3.91 -14.17
N GLN A 50 2.98 3.98 -14.73
CA GLN A 50 4.19 3.46 -14.08
C GLN A 50 4.56 4.24 -12.81
N GLY A 51 4.45 5.58 -12.83
CA GLY A 51 4.73 6.43 -11.67
C GLY A 51 3.76 6.18 -10.52
N VAL A 52 2.46 6.17 -10.82
CA VAL A 52 1.40 5.87 -9.84
C VAL A 52 1.55 4.44 -9.30
N GLY A 53 1.79 3.45 -10.17
CA GLY A 53 1.97 2.06 -9.74
C GLY A 53 3.16 1.87 -8.79
N ARG A 54 4.30 2.52 -9.06
CA ARG A 54 5.47 2.48 -8.17
C ARG A 54 5.19 3.16 -6.82
N ALA A 55 4.50 4.30 -6.82
CA ALA A 55 4.13 5.00 -5.60
C ALA A 55 3.20 4.16 -4.71
N ILE A 56 2.22 3.51 -5.32
CA ILE A 56 1.28 2.63 -4.62
C ILE A 56 2.00 1.41 -4.05
N LEU A 57 2.85 0.73 -4.83
CA LEU A 57 3.60 -0.45 -4.36
C LEU A 57 4.46 -0.12 -3.13
N LEU A 58 5.20 0.98 -3.19
CA LEU A 58 6.07 1.45 -2.12
C LEU A 58 5.27 1.84 -0.87
N GLY A 59 4.12 2.49 -1.07
CA GLY A 59 3.19 2.78 0.00
C GLY A 59 2.57 1.53 0.63
N LEU A 60 2.22 0.53 -0.18
CA LEU A 60 1.70 -0.75 0.30
C LEU A 60 2.73 -1.53 1.11
N GLU A 61 4.02 -1.47 0.77
CA GLU A 61 5.10 -2.07 1.59
C GLU A 61 5.23 -1.40 2.97
N LEU A 62 5.00 -0.09 3.04
CA LEU A 62 5.03 0.67 4.30
C LEU A 62 3.79 0.44 5.15
N LEU A 63 2.60 0.49 4.52
CA LEU A 63 1.33 0.14 5.13
C LEU A 63 1.45 -1.27 5.69
N VAL A 64 1.77 -2.25 4.82
CA VAL A 64 2.61 -3.44 5.05
C VAL A 64 3.09 -3.69 6.49
N ALA A 65 4.22 -3.05 6.78
CA ALA A 65 4.90 -3.09 8.05
C ALA A 65 4.06 -2.55 9.21
N ALA A 66 3.29 -1.48 9.00
CA ALA A 66 2.46 -0.85 10.04
C ALA A 66 1.43 -1.82 10.65
N ASP A 67 0.67 -2.57 9.83
CA ASP A 67 -0.28 -3.53 10.42
C ASP A 67 0.40 -4.75 11.03
N ILE A 68 1.57 -5.18 10.55
CA ILE A 68 2.34 -6.27 11.20
C ILE A 68 2.72 -5.84 12.62
N ILE A 69 3.24 -4.62 12.78
CA ILE A 69 3.61 -4.06 14.08
C ILE A 69 2.40 -3.98 15.01
N ARG A 70 1.26 -3.50 14.51
CA ARG A 70 0.02 -3.40 15.29
C ARG A 70 -0.53 -4.78 15.68
N THR A 71 -0.43 -5.77 14.80
CA THR A 71 -1.00 -7.10 15.02
C THR A 71 -0.21 -7.97 16.00
N VAL A 72 1.12 -7.92 15.96
CA VAL A 72 1.97 -8.74 16.85
C VAL A 72 1.98 -8.24 18.30
N ALA A 73 1.62 -6.98 18.52
CA ALA A 73 1.81 -6.28 19.79
C ALA A 73 0.60 -6.29 20.74
N ILE A 74 -0.58 -6.57 20.23
CA ILE A 74 -1.81 -6.52 21.04
C ILE A 74 -1.98 -7.89 21.70
N SER A 75 -1.96 -7.90 23.03
CA SER A 75 -2.09 -9.07 23.89
C SER A 75 -3.22 -10.01 23.42
N PRO A 76 -2.97 -11.32 23.27
CA PRO A 76 -3.96 -12.24 22.74
C PRO A 76 -5.08 -12.48 23.77
N THR A 77 -6.15 -11.71 23.67
CA THR A 77 -7.46 -12.04 24.25
C THR A 77 -8.39 -12.48 23.11
N PHE A 78 -9.29 -13.44 23.33
CA PHE A 78 -10.15 -13.97 22.26
C PHE A 78 -10.95 -12.88 21.51
N THR A 79 -11.38 -11.83 22.21
CA THR A 79 -12.08 -10.68 21.61
C THR A 79 -11.15 -9.81 20.76
N SER A 80 -9.96 -9.48 21.27
CA SER A 80 -8.96 -8.70 20.52
C SER A 80 -8.43 -9.46 19.30
N VAL A 81 -8.27 -10.78 19.41
CA VAL A 81 -7.85 -11.65 18.30
C VAL A 81 -8.89 -11.67 17.18
N GLY A 82 -10.19 -11.66 17.52
CA GLY A 82 -11.27 -11.59 16.53
C GLY A 82 -11.23 -10.30 15.69
N VAL A 83 -11.11 -9.14 16.34
CA VAL A 83 -10.98 -7.85 15.64
C VAL A 83 -9.70 -7.83 14.79
N LEU A 84 -8.61 -8.38 15.32
CA LEU A 84 -7.34 -8.44 14.63
C LEU A 84 -7.40 -9.30 13.36
N ALA A 85 -8.02 -10.48 13.46
CA ALA A 85 -8.19 -11.38 12.32
C ALA A 85 -9.00 -10.71 11.20
N VAL A 86 -10.06 -9.97 11.53
CA VAL A 86 -10.86 -9.22 10.55
C VAL A 86 -10.03 -8.14 9.86
N VAL A 87 -9.28 -7.33 10.61
CA VAL A 87 -8.44 -6.26 10.04
C VAL A 87 -7.36 -6.84 9.11
N VAL A 88 -6.67 -7.90 9.52
CA VAL A 88 -5.66 -8.59 8.69
C VAL A 88 -6.28 -9.15 7.41
N LEU A 89 -7.49 -9.70 7.49
CA LEU A 89 -8.19 -10.31 6.35
C LEU A 89 -8.62 -9.24 5.34
N ILE A 90 -9.22 -8.13 5.80
CA ILE A 90 -9.56 -6.97 4.96
C ILE A 90 -8.31 -6.46 4.24
N ARG A 91 -7.22 -6.29 4.99
CA ARG A 91 -5.97 -5.77 4.45
C ARG A 91 -5.34 -6.67 3.41
N THR A 92 -5.29 -7.97 3.68
CA THR A 92 -4.78 -8.96 2.72
C THR A 92 -5.62 -8.95 1.44
N PHE A 93 -6.94 -8.90 1.57
CA PHE A 93 -7.85 -8.83 0.44
C PHE A 93 -7.65 -7.56 -0.39
N LEU A 94 -7.61 -6.38 0.25
CA LEU A 94 -7.40 -5.09 -0.43
C LEU A 94 -6.04 -5.02 -1.12
N SER A 95 -4.98 -5.44 -0.42
CA SER A 95 -3.62 -5.44 -0.98
C SER A 95 -3.53 -6.36 -2.20
N VAL A 96 -4.10 -7.57 -2.14
CA VAL A 96 -4.10 -8.50 -3.27
C VAL A 96 -4.94 -7.94 -4.43
N SER A 97 -6.14 -7.43 -4.15
CA SER A 97 -7.03 -6.87 -5.18
C SER A 97 -6.37 -5.73 -5.95
N LEU A 98 -5.73 -4.80 -5.24
CA LEU A 98 -5.02 -3.68 -5.88
C LEU A 98 -3.84 -4.17 -6.74
N GLN A 99 -3.08 -5.14 -6.23
CA GLN A 99 -1.94 -5.68 -6.95
C GLN A 99 -2.38 -6.39 -8.25
N VAL A 100 -3.49 -7.14 -8.21
CA VAL A 100 -4.08 -7.76 -9.40
C VAL A 100 -4.55 -6.72 -10.41
N GLU A 101 -5.20 -5.64 -9.97
CA GLU A 101 -5.67 -4.57 -10.86
C GLU A 101 -4.50 -3.82 -11.53
N LEU A 102 -3.41 -3.61 -10.80
CA LEU A 102 -2.21 -2.94 -11.29
C LEU A 102 -1.39 -3.82 -12.25
N GLU A 103 -1.16 -5.08 -11.91
CA GLU A 103 -0.34 -6.02 -12.70
C GLU A 103 -1.14 -6.73 -13.81
N GLY A 104 -2.48 -6.67 -13.74
CA GLY A 104 -3.40 -7.36 -14.64
C GLY A 104 -3.30 -8.90 -14.56
N ARG A 105 -2.59 -9.41 -13.56
CA ARG A 105 -2.31 -10.83 -13.35
C ARG A 105 -2.44 -11.15 -11.87
N PRO A 106 -3.17 -12.21 -11.50
CA PRO A 106 -3.18 -12.65 -10.12
C PRO A 106 -1.78 -13.10 -9.65
N PRO A 107 -1.41 -12.89 -8.37
CA PRO A 107 -0.08 -13.20 -7.85
C PRO A 107 0.26 -14.70 -7.92
N TRP A 108 -0.74 -15.58 -8.02
CA TRP A 108 -0.56 -17.02 -8.21
C TRP A 108 -0.27 -17.43 -9.67
N GLN A 109 -0.42 -16.52 -10.65
CA GLN A 109 0.05 -16.73 -12.02
C GLN A 109 1.49 -16.23 -12.18
N LYS A 110 2.44 -16.92 -11.54
CA LYS A 110 3.85 -16.79 -11.90
C LYS A 110 4.02 -17.23 -13.36
N ALA A 111 4.81 -16.47 -14.10
CA ALA A 111 5.08 -16.66 -15.52
C ALA A 111 5.38 -18.13 -15.85
N GLN A 112 4.41 -18.84 -16.43
CA GLN A 112 4.70 -20.01 -17.24
C GLN A 112 5.40 -19.51 -18.51
N ARG A 113 6.73 -19.40 -18.42
CA ARG A 113 7.62 -19.42 -19.58
C ARG A 113 8.40 -20.73 -19.52
N GLY A 114 7.80 -21.76 -20.11
CA GLY A 114 8.50 -22.77 -20.89
C GLY A 114 8.05 -22.57 -22.32
#